data_AF-A0A0D0CTP1-F1
#
_entry.id   AF-A0A0D0CTP1-F1
#
_cell.length_a   1.000
_cell.length_b   1.000
_cell.length_c   1.000
_cell.angle_alpha   90.00
_cell.angle_beta   90.00
_cell.angle_gamma   90.00
#
_symmetry.space_group_name_H-M   'P 1'
#
loop_
_entity.id
_entity.type
_entity.pdbx_description
1 polymer ?
#
loop_
_entity_poly.entity_id
_entity_poly.type
_entity_poly.pdbx_seq_one_letter_code
_entity_poly.pdbx_strand_id
1 'polypeptide(L)'
;MSTKKKKAVEPLTDPKINIIQGKLQSIMHPMWHHSPPTNLGEAEHGKLKAEQWCLSINFDLLIILYQLWGYGMASREPDKEKQVHRKVLAHSTLLLVITIHWGMSYITSHHHTQQYMKYMKAYLTCLQDTSKEMLKHC
;
A
#
# COMPACT_ATOMS: atom_id res chain seq x y z
N MET A 1 -5.26 -37.86 21.60
CA MET A 1 -5.34 -36.88 20.48
C MET A 1 -5.65 -35.51 21.08
N SER A 2 -4.66 -34.61 21.14
CA SER A 2 -4.84 -33.28 21.73
C SER A 2 -5.44 -32.33 20.69
N THR A 3 -6.72 -31.99 20.84
CA THR A 3 -7.42 -31.00 20.02
C THR A 3 -6.88 -29.61 20.34
N LYS A 4 -6.00 -29.08 19.48
CA LYS A 4 -5.58 -27.67 19.52
C LYS A 4 -6.82 -26.79 19.29
N LYS A 5 -7.31 -26.13 20.34
CA LYS A 5 -8.26 -25.00 20.23
C LYS A 5 -7.63 -23.94 19.33
N LYS A 6 -8.23 -23.68 18.17
CA LYS A 6 -7.90 -22.51 17.36
C LYS A 6 -8.31 -21.28 18.15
N LYS A 7 -7.34 -20.48 18.58
CA LYS A 7 -7.59 -19.18 19.21
C LYS A 7 -8.25 -18.30 18.15
N ALA A 8 -9.49 -17.89 18.37
CA ALA A 8 -10.15 -16.92 17.50
C ALA A 8 -9.30 -15.65 17.50
N VAL A 9 -8.85 -15.25 16.32
CA VAL A 9 -8.13 -13.98 16.14
C VAL A 9 -9.18 -12.89 16.32
N GLU A 10 -9.02 -12.04 17.33
CA GLU A 10 -9.86 -10.85 17.47
C GLU A 10 -9.76 -10.05 16.16
N PRO A 11 -10.90 -9.67 15.56
CA PRO A 11 -10.89 -8.81 14.38
C PRO A 11 -10.12 -7.52 14.72
N LEU A 12 -9.31 -7.00 13.79
CA LEU A 12 -8.63 -5.73 13.98
C LEU A 12 -9.69 -4.61 14.07
N THR A 13 -10.14 -4.28 15.27
CA THR A 13 -11.20 -3.28 15.53
C THR A 13 -10.73 -1.82 15.37
N ASP A 14 -9.64 -1.58 14.64
CA ASP A 14 -9.16 -0.22 14.38
C ASP A 14 -10.10 0.44 13.34
N PRO A 15 -10.69 1.61 13.63
CA PRO A 15 -11.58 2.30 12.69
C PRO A 15 -10.91 2.60 11.34
N LYS A 16 -9.59 2.75 11.28
CA LYS A 16 -8.84 2.93 10.04
C LYS A 16 -8.82 1.66 9.19
N ILE A 17 -8.75 0.49 9.83
CA ILE A 17 -8.78 -0.80 9.14
C ILE A 17 -10.17 -1.04 8.53
N ASN A 18 -11.24 -0.67 9.24
CA ASN A 18 -12.59 -0.74 8.68
C ASN A 18 -12.76 0.16 7.45
N ILE A 19 -12.15 1.35 7.44
CA ILE A 19 -12.13 2.23 6.27
C ILE A 19 -11.41 1.56 5.09
N ILE A 20 -10.25 0.93 5.35
CA ILE A 20 -9.47 0.22 4.33
C ILE A 20 -10.27 -0.97 3.77
N GLN A 21 -10.91 -1.77 4.62
CA GLN A 21 -11.74 -2.90 4.20
C GLN A 21 -12.94 -2.45 3.36
N GLY A 22 -13.66 -1.41 3.80
CA GLY A 22 -14.78 -0.85 3.02
C GLY A 22 -14.32 -0.32 1.66
N LYS A 23 -13.14 0.31 1.60
CA LYS A 23 -12.54 0.75 0.34
C LYS A 23 -12.18 -0.43 -0.56
N LEU A 24 -11.59 -1.48 -0.01
CA LEU A 24 -11.18 -2.67 -0.75
C LEU A 24 -12.35 -3.30 -1.51
N GLN A 25 -13.52 -3.36 -0.88
CA GLN A 25 -14.75 -3.89 -1.50
C GLN A 25 -15.29 -3.01 -2.64
N SER A 26 -14.93 -1.73 -2.68
CA SER A 26 -15.39 -0.77 -3.70
C SER A 26 -14.48 -0.66 -4.93
N ILE A 27 -13.27 -1.26 -4.87
CA ILE A 27 -12.32 -1.17 -5.98
C ILE A 27 -12.82 -2.01 -7.14
N MET A 28 -12.90 -1.41 -8.32
CA MET A 28 -13.13 -2.14 -9.56
C MET A 28 -11.80 -2.64 -10.11
N HIS A 29 -11.68 -3.95 -10.27
CA HIS A 29 -10.48 -4.58 -10.81
C HIS A 29 -10.63 -4.86 -12.32
N PRO A 30 -9.54 -4.73 -13.10
CA PRO A 30 -9.53 -5.18 -14.48
C PRO A 30 -9.59 -6.71 -14.57
N MET A 31 -10.08 -7.26 -15.70
CA MET A 31 -10.34 -8.70 -15.86
C MET A 31 -9.14 -9.63 -15.58
N TRP A 32 -7.91 -9.13 -15.75
CA TRP A 32 -6.68 -9.88 -15.53
C TRP A 32 -6.19 -9.87 -14.08
N HIS A 33 -6.85 -9.12 -13.20
CA HIS A 33 -6.46 -8.97 -11.81
C HIS A 33 -7.50 -9.64 -10.92
N HIS A 34 -7.10 -10.73 -10.27
CA HIS A 34 -7.94 -11.42 -9.31
C HIS A 34 -8.07 -10.57 -8.05
N SER A 35 -9.26 -10.01 -7.85
CA SER A 35 -9.59 -9.26 -6.64
C SER A 35 -9.26 -10.08 -5.40
N PRO A 36 -8.76 -9.44 -4.33
CA PRO A 36 -8.75 -10.09 -3.04
C PRO A 36 -10.18 -10.46 -2.65
N PRO A 37 -10.35 -11.54 -1.90
CA PRO A 37 -11.64 -11.91 -1.37
C PRO A 37 -12.23 -10.77 -0.52
N THR A 38 -13.53 -10.52 -0.66
CA THR A 38 -14.23 -9.40 -0.02
C THR A 38 -14.23 -9.46 1.51
N ASN A 39 -13.97 -10.63 2.08
CA ASN A 39 -13.83 -10.92 3.51
C ASN A 39 -12.37 -10.93 4.00
N LEU A 40 -11.46 -10.22 3.30
CA LEU A 40 -10.06 -10.10 3.69
C LEU A 40 -9.93 -9.46 5.09
N GLY A 41 -9.35 -10.21 6.03
CA GLY A 41 -9.20 -9.81 7.43
C GLY A 41 -10.21 -10.45 8.39
N GLU A 42 -11.22 -11.15 7.88
CA GLU A 42 -12.11 -11.97 8.71
C GLU A 42 -11.48 -13.31 9.06
N ALA A 43 -11.74 -13.79 10.28
CA ALA A 43 -11.20 -15.06 10.77
C ALA A 43 -11.64 -16.28 9.93
N GLU A 44 -12.79 -16.17 9.24
CA GLU A 44 -13.37 -17.22 8.39
C GLU A 44 -12.63 -17.40 7.06
N HIS A 45 -11.95 -16.36 6.56
CA HIS A 45 -11.36 -16.38 5.23
C HIS A 45 -10.15 -17.32 5.11
N GLY A 46 -9.44 -17.54 6.21
CA GLY A 46 -8.24 -18.37 6.23
C GLY A 46 -7.01 -17.68 5.62
N LYS A 47 -6.06 -18.47 5.12
CA LYS A 47 -4.76 -17.97 4.62
C LYS A 47 -4.85 -17.58 3.15
N LEU A 48 -4.46 -16.36 2.82
CA LEU A 48 -4.24 -15.92 1.44
C LEU A 48 -2.98 -16.57 0.85
N LYS A 49 -3.01 -16.87 -0.45
CA LYS A 49 -1.81 -17.30 -1.18
C LYS A 49 -0.81 -16.15 -1.27
N ALA A 50 0.48 -16.46 -1.34
CA ALA A 50 1.54 -15.45 -1.45
C ALA A 50 1.34 -14.52 -2.66
N GLU A 51 0.87 -15.06 -3.79
CA GLU A 51 0.53 -14.27 -4.97
C GLU A 51 -0.62 -13.29 -4.72
N GLN A 52 -1.68 -13.71 -4.00
CA GLN A 52 -2.79 -12.84 -3.63
C GLN A 52 -2.34 -11.71 -2.69
N TRP A 53 -1.49 -12.03 -1.72
CA TRP A 53 -0.86 -11.01 -0.85
C TRP A 53 -0.07 -9.98 -1.67
N CYS A 54 0.75 -10.45 -2.59
CA CYS A 54 1.58 -9.60 -3.43
C CYS A 54 0.73 -8.68 -4.31
N LEU A 55 -0.30 -9.23 -4.95
CA LEU A 55 -1.23 -8.48 -5.78
C LEU A 55 -2.00 -7.41 -4.98
N SER A 56 -2.50 -7.74 -3.80
CA SER A 56 -3.24 -6.79 -2.97
C SER A 56 -2.37 -5.69 -2.39
N ILE A 57 -1.12 -5.98 -2.04
CA ILE A 57 -0.18 -4.93 -1.58
C ILE A 57 0.21 -4.02 -2.75
N ASN A 58 0.43 -4.60 -3.94
CA ASN A 58 0.92 -3.84 -5.10
C ASN A 58 -0.16 -3.01 -5.79
N PHE A 59 -1.43 -3.37 -5.71
CA PHE A 59 -2.51 -2.69 -6.43
C PHE A 59 -3.54 -2.09 -5.48
N ASP A 60 -4.24 -2.93 -4.72
CA ASP A 60 -5.35 -2.50 -3.88
C ASP A 60 -4.93 -1.50 -2.81
N LEU A 61 -3.90 -1.87 -2.05
CA LEU A 61 -3.41 -1.04 -0.97
C LEU A 61 -2.88 0.30 -1.49
N LEU A 62 -2.23 0.31 -2.65
CA LEU A 62 -1.78 1.55 -3.28
C LEU A 62 -2.94 2.47 -3.62
N ILE A 63 -4.02 1.95 -4.20
CA ILE A 63 -5.21 2.75 -4.53
C ILE A 63 -5.83 3.32 -3.26
N ILE A 64 -5.96 2.50 -2.21
CA ILE A 64 -6.54 2.92 -0.94
C ILE A 64 -5.67 4.00 -0.27
N LEU A 65 -4.35 3.80 -0.22
CA LEU A 65 -3.41 4.76 0.34
C LEU A 65 -3.40 6.07 -0.44
N TYR A 66 -3.41 6.00 -1.77
CA TYR A 66 -3.50 7.18 -2.63
C TYR A 66 -4.81 7.94 -2.40
N GLN A 67 -5.93 7.24 -2.26
CA GLN A 67 -7.20 7.89 -1.92
C GLN A 67 -7.19 8.48 -0.51
N LEU A 68 -6.55 7.83 0.45
CA LEU A 68 -6.51 8.30 1.85
C LEU A 68 -5.59 9.52 2.02
N TRP A 69 -4.48 9.57 1.29
CA TRP A 69 -3.44 10.59 1.44
C TRP A 69 -3.50 11.68 0.36
N GLY A 70 -3.94 11.35 -0.85
CA GLY A 70 -3.94 12.24 -2.02
C GLY A 70 -5.26 12.96 -2.26
N TYR A 71 -6.40 12.29 -2.05
CA TYR A 71 -7.73 12.90 -2.19
C TYR A 71 -8.31 13.11 -0.80
N GLY A 72 -8.28 14.35 -0.32
CA GLY A 72 -8.73 14.71 1.02
C GLY A 72 -10.08 14.06 1.35
N MET A 73 -10.05 13.03 2.19
CA MET A 73 -11.21 12.63 2.99
C MET A 73 -11.53 13.83 3.87
N ALA A 74 -12.32 14.75 3.32
CA ALA A 74 -13.17 15.80 3.90
C ALA A 74 -12.85 16.34 5.30
N SER A 75 -11.60 16.27 5.75
CA SER A 75 -11.16 16.98 6.93
C SER A 75 -10.94 18.38 6.45
N ARG A 76 -11.82 19.25 6.92
CA ARG A 76 -11.84 20.70 6.82
C ARG A 76 -10.60 21.36 7.45
N GLU A 77 -9.45 20.68 7.40
CA GLU A 77 -8.17 21.13 7.93
C GLU A 77 -7.51 22.04 6.87
N PRO A 78 -7.33 23.34 7.15
CA PRO A 78 -6.71 24.30 6.23
C PRO A 78 -5.19 24.13 6.12
N ASP A 79 -4.64 23.07 6.71
CA ASP A 79 -3.20 22.89 6.89
C ASP A 79 -2.56 22.34 5.61
N LYS A 80 -2.19 23.27 4.73
CA LYS A 80 -1.55 23.00 3.43
C LYS A 80 -0.28 22.18 3.58
N GLU A 81 0.45 22.34 4.69
CA GLU A 81 1.72 21.67 4.94
C GLU A 81 1.53 20.17 5.17
N LYS A 82 0.56 19.79 6.03
CA LYS A 82 0.17 18.38 6.23
C LYS A 82 -0.29 17.73 4.94
N GLN A 83 -0.99 18.47 4.08
CA GLN A 83 -1.46 17.95 2.79
C GLN A 83 -0.28 17.70 1.82
N VAL A 84 0.68 18.61 1.76
CA VAL A 84 1.91 18.41 0.97
C VAL A 84 2.67 17.19 1.48
N HIS A 85 2.85 17.05 2.80
CA HIS A 85 3.55 15.91 3.39
C HIS A 85 2.87 14.57 3.04
N ARG A 86 1.53 14.50 3.13
CA ARG A 86 0.77 13.29 2.75
C ARG A 86 0.91 12.93 1.27
N LYS A 87 0.91 13.93 0.38
CA LYS A 87 1.13 13.73 -1.05
C LYS A 87 2.54 13.18 -1.32
N VAL A 88 3.55 13.71 -0.64
CA VAL A 88 4.93 13.23 -0.75
C VAL A 88 5.04 11.78 -0.24
N LEU A 89 4.41 11.45 0.87
CA LEU A 89 4.39 10.09 1.41
C LEU A 89 3.69 9.09 0.46
N ALA A 90 2.58 9.50 -0.14
CA ALA A 90 1.89 8.69 -1.15
C ALA A 90 2.77 8.45 -2.38
N HIS A 91 3.45 9.51 -2.85
CA HIS A 91 4.34 9.43 -3.99
C HIS A 91 5.56 8.53 -3.74
N SER A 92 6.22 8.67 -2.59
CA SER A 92 7.37 7.83 -2.23
C SER A 92 6.97 6.36 -2.06
N THR A 93 5.81 6.09 -1.44
CA THR A 93 5.29 4.72 -1.30
C THR A 93 5.00 4.09 -2.66
N LEU A 94 4.42 4.85 -3.60
CA LEU A 94 4.19 4.38 -4.96
C LEU A 94 5.51 4.02 -5.68
N LEU A 95 6.54 4.88 -5.57
CA LEU A 95 7.86 4.61 -6.16
C LEU A 95 8.49 3.34 -5.59
N LEU A 96 8.35 3.11 -4.27
CA LEU A 96 8.86 1.92 -3.62
C LEU A 96 8.17 0.65 -4.12
N VAL A 97 6.84 0.66 -4.20
CA VAL A 97 6.07 -0.51 -4.68
C VAL A 97 6.40 -0.82 -6.14
N ILE A 98 6.50 0.20 -7.00
CA ILE A 98 6.94 0.00 -8.39
C ILE A 98 8.35 -0.62 -8.43
N THR A 99 9.26 -0.14 -7.60
CA THR A 99 10.62 -0.67 -7.50
C THR A 99 10.61 -2.15 -7.10
N ILE A 100 9.84 -2.50 -6.07
CA ILE A 100 9.68 -3.88 -5.60
C ILE A 100 9.06 -4.75 -6.70
N HIS A 101 8.07 -4.25 -7.43
CA HIS A 101 7.46 -4.97 -8.55
C HIS A 101 8.50 -5.33 -9.62
N TRP A 102 9.30 -4.36 -10.07
CA TRP A 102 10.38 -4.59 -11.03
C TRP A 102 11.47 -5.52 -10.47
N GLY A 103 11.76 -5.46 -9.17
CA GLY A 103 12.75 -6.30 -8.50
C GLY A 103 12.29 -7.74 -8.27
N MET A 104 10.97 -7.97 -8.16
CA MET A 104 10.37 -9.30 -8.00
C MET A 104 10.03 -9.98 -9.33
N SER A 105 10.18 -9.30 -10.46
CA SER A 105 9.95 -9.89 -11.77
C SER A 105 10.83 -11.14 -11.96
N TYR A 106 10.20 -12.25 -12.35
CA TYR A 106 10.86 -13.52 -12.61
C TYR A 106 11.93 -13.43 -13.72
N ILE A 107 11.82 -12.43 -14.61
CA ILE A 107 12.74 -12.19 -15.72
C ILE A 107 13.51 -10.89 -15.47
N THR A 108 14.76 -10.99 -15.07
CA THR A 108 15.66 -9.84 -14.91
C THR A 108 16.35 -9.51 -16.23
N SER A 109 15.60 -8.91 -17.17
CA SER A 109 16.21 -8.38 -18.39
C SER A 109 16.94 -7.05 -18.09
N HIS A 110 17.83 -6.62 -18.99
CA HIS A 110 18.52 -5.33 -18.84
C HIS A 110 17.55 -4.16 -18.64
N HIS A 111 16.39 -4.23 -19.30
CA HIS A 111 15.30 -3.27 -19.13
C HIS A 111 14.73 -3.25 -17.70
N HIS A 112 14.51 -4.42 -17.09
CA HIS A 112 14.00 -4.51 -15.71
C HIS A 112 14.98 -3.89 -14.73
N THR A 113 16.29 -4.17 -14.88
CA THR A 113 17.34 -3.58 -14.04
C THR A 113 17.37 -2.06 -14.18
N GLN A 114 17.23 -1.54 -15.41
CA GLN A 114 17.15 -0.10 -15.66
C GLN A 114 15.93 0.54 -15.00
N GLN A 115 14.75 -0.07 -15.11
CA GLN A 115 13.54 0.45 -14.47
C GLN A 115 13.67 0.41 -12.94
N TYR A 116 14.09 -0.72 -12.38
CA TYR A 116 14.37 -0.86 -10.95
C TYR A 116 15.30 0.27 -10.46
N MET A 117 16.45 0.44 -11.12
CA MET A 117 17.42 1.49 -10.75
C MET A 117 16.82 2.90 -10.84
N LYS A 118 16.01 3.17 -11.88
CA LYS A 118 15.36 4.47 -12.08
C LYS A 118 14.40 4.77 -10.93
N TYR A 119 13.50 3.86 -10.59
CA TYR A 119 12.51 4.06 -9.53
C TYR A 119 13.15 4.05 -8.14
N MET A 120 14.15 3.21 -7.91
CA MET A 120 14.90 3.20 -6.64
C MET A 120 15.63 4.52 -6.40
N LYS A 121 16.28 5.08 -7.44
CA LYS A 121 16.90 6.41 -7.35
C LYS A 121 15.87 7.48 -7.04
N ALA A 122 14.74 7.49 -7.75
CA ALA A 122 13.67 8.46 -7.52
C ALA A 122 13.11 8.39 -6.09
N TYR A 123 12.91 7.18 -5.56
CA TYR A 123 12.47 6.96 -4.18
C TYR A 123 13.45 7.54 -3.16
N LEU A 124 14.75 7.21 -3.31
CA LEU A 124 15.78 7.69 -2.40
C LEU A 124 15.94 9.22 -2.45
N THR A 125 15.88 9.82 -3.64
CA THR A 125 15.90 11.28 -3.80
C THR A 125 14.69 11.92 -3.12
N CYS A 126 13.49 11.38 -3.32
CA CYS A 126 12.27 11.88 -2.68
C CYS A 126 12.38 11.84 -1.14
N LEU A 127 12.93 10.77 -0.56
CA LEU A 127 13.15 10.67 0.88
C LEU A 127 14.20 11.67 1.38
N GLN A 128 15.31 11.84 0.67
CA GLN A 128 16.35 12.79 1.02
C GLN A 128 15.84 14.23 1.00
N ASP A 129 15.00 14.57 0.02
CA ASP A 129 14.42 15.91 -0.09
C ASP A 129 13.42 16.16 1.05
N THR A 130 12.61 15.14 1.37
CA THR A 130 11.67 15.20 2.51
C THR A 130 12.40 15.38 3.84
N SER A 131 13.49 14.63 4.07
CA SER A 131 14.24 14.71 5.33
C SER A 131 14.97 16.05 5.49
N LYS A 132 15.55 16.58 4.41
CA LYS A 132 16.14 17.92 4.39
C LYS A 132 15.12 19.01 4.69
N GLU A 133 13.90 18.88 4.18
CA GLU A 133 12.86 19.87 4.45
C GLU A 133 12.41 19.82 5.92
N MET A 134 12.26 18.63 6.52
CA MET A 134 11.92 18.52 7.95
C MET A 134 13.02 19.07 8.87
N LEU A 135 14.30 19.03 8.46
CA LEU A 135 15.40 19.62 9.22
C LEU A 135 15.44 21.16 9.16
N LYS A 136 14.76 21.80 8.20
CA LYS A 136 14.72 23.28 8.11
C LYS A 136 13.69 23.93 9.03
N HIS A 137 12.72 23.14 9.53
CA HIS A 137 11.63 23.61 10.39
C HIS A 137 11.83 23.23 11.87
N CYS A 138 12.96 22.62 12.23
CA CYS A 138 13.44 22.42 13.61
C CYS A 138 14.45 23.52 13.99
#